data_AF-A0A562ZU36-F1
#
_entry.id   AF-A0A562ZU36-F1
#
_cell.length_a   1.000
_cell.length_b   1.000
_cell.length_c   1.000
_cell.angle_alpha   90.00
_cell.angle_beta   90.00
_cell.angle_gamma   90.00
#
_symmetry.space_group_name_H-M   'P 1'
#
loop_
_entity.id
_entity.type
_entity.pdbx_description
1 polymer ?
#
loop_
_entity_poly.entity_id
_entity_poly.type
_entity_poly.pdbx_seq_one_letter_code
_entity_poly.pdbx_strand_id
1 'polypeptide(L)'
;MAAKEQLEKVRGLLQAIRAMTTGSLTENPAWGSINFRDAEAPLDLIQSLAGHLQQLPIELIPEPVMNEIIDRLTRVRDAMNSIAAFDLAKSANPNGERAAFSERVREAGTALLVVVQGWIPFLAYQKGDIQKNINDLSQAVENARAILDKARVDTVAKAGEVDTIVQAAREASAAVGVGHFTSDFSGEATRLDGLADTWLKATAWFAGITLLVAIVFAVLPMDPAASSSYVVHFVSSKVVALVVLLSATFWCGRIYKATKHQAAVNHHRANALKTFQAFVNAGSSEATRDAVLLETTRSIFAISPSGYLDGADSVGDPGSRLLEVIRPSGKT
;
A
#
# COMPACT_ATOMS: atom_id res chain seq x y z
N MET A 1 -12.77 -16.95 58.24
CA MET A 1 -12.97 -17.45 56.86
C MET A 1 -13.52 -18.85 56.96
N ALA A 2 -14.33 -19.29 56.00
CA ALA A 2 -15.04 -20.55 56.10
C ALA A 2 -14.10 -21.75 56.03
N ALA A 3 -14.38 -22.79 56.82
CA ALA A 3 -13.64 -24.04 56.75
C ALA A 3 -13.90 -24.77 55.43
N LYS A 4 -12.92 -25.53 54.95
CA LYS A 4 -13.00 -26.27 53.67
C LYS A 4 -14.21 -27.20 53.60
N GLU A 5 -14.53 -27.87 54.71
CA GLU A 5 -15.70 -28.76 54.81
C GLU A 5 -17.03 -28.00 54.64
N GLN A 6 -17.13 -26.78 55.19
CA GLN A 6 -18.31 -25.93 55.05
C GLN A 6 -18.50 -25.46 53.60
N LEU A 7 -17.40 -25.14 52.90
CA LEU A 7 -17.43 -24.70 51.51
C LEU A 7 -17.91 -25.81 50.56
N GLU A 8 -17.43 -27.04 50.74
CA GLU A 8 -17.90 -28.19 49.97
C GLU A 8 -19.39 -28.46 50.22
N LYS A 9 -19.83 -28.37 51.48
CA LYS A 9 -21.24 -28.55 51.85
C LYS A 9 -22.15 -27.48 51.22
N VAL A 10 -21.74 -26.21 51.25
CA VAL A 10 -22.49 -25.12 50.60
C VAL A 10 -22.54 -25.31 49.08
N ARG A 11 -21.42 -25.63 48.43
CA ARG A 11 -21.38 -25.87 46.99
C ARG A 11 -22.29 -27.01 46.57
N GLY A 12 -22.27 -28.13 47.32
CA GLY A 12 -23.17 -29.26 47.10
C GLY A 12 -24.65 -28.89 47.25
N LEU A 13 -24.99 -28.11 48.28
CA LEU A 13 -26.36 -27.63 48.49
C LEU A 13 -26.82 -26.67 47.38
N LEU A 14 -25.97 -25.73 46.96
CA LEU A 14 -26.25 -24.81 45.86
C LEU A 14 -26.47 -25.55 44.54
N GLN A 15 -25.67 -26.58 44.26
CA GLN A 15 -25.83 -27.41 43.07
C GLN A 15 -27.15 -28.19 43.09
N ALA A 16 -27.51 -28.79 44.23
CA ALA A 16 -28.78 -29.50 44.39
C ALA A 16 -30.00 -28.58 44.18
N ILE A 17 -29.96 -27.38 44.75
CA ILE A 17 -31.01 -26.36 44.59
C ILE A 17 -31.11 -25.92 43.12
N ARG A 18 -29.98 -25.65 42.47
CA ARG A 18 -29.90 -25.24 41.06
C ARG A 18 -30.39 -26.31 40.08
N ALA A 19 -30.29 -27.60 40.44
CA ALA A 19 -30.78 -28.69 39.62
C ALA A 19 -32.32 -28.77 39.59
N MET A 20 -32.99 -28.33 40.66
CA MET A 20 -34.44 -28.30 40.77
C MET A 20 -35.02 -27.00 40.18
N THR A 21 -35.20 -26.96 38.86
CA THR A 21 -35.66 -25.75 38.16
C THR A 21 -37.08 -25.32 38.58
N THR A 22 -37.36 -24.01 38.56
CA THR A 22 -38.69 -23.47 38.90
C THR A 22 -39.80 -24.16 38.10
N GLY A 23 -39.64 -24.30 36.79
CA GLY A 23 -40.64 -24.95 35.93
C GLY A 23 -40.93 -26.41 36.29
N SER A 24 -39.92 -27.18 36.70
CA SER A 24 -40.11 -28.58 37.12
C SER A 24 -40.86 -28.73 38.45
N LEU A 25 -40.98 -27.66 39.23
CA LEU A 25 -41.64 -27.65 40.54
C LEU A 25 -43.01 -26.97 40.52
N THR A 26 -43.29 -26.11 39.53
CA THR A 26 -44.56 -25.40 39.43
C THR A 26 -45.63 -26.19 38.66
N GLU A 27 -45.22 -27.00 37.67
CA GLU A 27 -46.12 -27.75 36.80
C GLU A 27 -45.67 -29.20 36.61
N ASN A 28 -46.56 -30.15 36.85
CA ASN A 28 -46.34 -31.56 36.58
C ASN A 28 -47.65 -32.20 36.06
N PRO A 29 -47.64 -32.87 34.90
CA PRO A 29 -48.82 -33.58 34.38
C PRO A 29 -49.42 -34.60 35.34
N ALA A 30 -48.62 -35.16 36.26
CA ALA A 30 -49.06 -36.13 37.25
C ALA A 30 -49.88 -35.52 38.40
N TRP A 31 -49.92 -34.19 38.55
CA TRP A 31 -50.66 -33.49 39.61
C TRP A 31 -52.08 -33.07 39.21
N GLY A 32 -52.56 -33.49 38.04
CA GLY A 32 -53.93 -33.23 37.60
C GLY A 32 -54.24 -31.73 37.55
N SER A 33 -55.26 -31.28 38.30
CA SER A 33 -55.65 -29.87 38.40
C SER A 33 -54.82 -29.05 39.41
N ILE A 34 -53.96 -29.70 40.19
CA ILE A 34 -53.15 -29.05 41.22
C ILE A 34 -51.81 -28.62 40.62
N ASN A 35 -51.41 -27.39 40.92
CA ASN A 35 -50.14 -26.81 40.50
C ASN A 35 -49.55 -25.93 41.63
N PHE A 36 -48.26 -25.65 41.56
CA PHE A 36 -47.54 -24.82 42.53
C PHE A 36 -47.14 -23.46 41.94
N ARG A 37 -47.95 -22.91 41.02
CA ARG A 37 -47.66 -21.60 40.40
C ARG A 37 -47.58 -20.45 41.41
N ASP A 38 -48.24 -20.57 42.55
CA ASP A 38 -48.13 -19.64 43.68
C ASP A 38 -46.74 -19.65 44.37
N ALA A 39 -45.96 -20.71 44.17
CA ALA A 39 -44.58 -20.83 44.64
C ALA A 39 -43.55 -20.40 43.58
N GLU A 40 -43.96 -19.98 42.38
CA GLU A 40 -43.05 -19.60 41.30
C GLU A 40 -42.12 -18.43 41.68
N ALA A 41 -42.68 -17.32 42.15
CA ALA A 41 -41.91 -16.15 42.58
C ALA A 41 -40.88 -16.46 43.69
N PRO A 42 -41.22 -17.18 44.79
CA PRO A 42 -40.22 -17.54 45.80
C PRO A 42 -39.18 -18.55 45.27
N LEU A 43 -39.53 -19.45 44.34
CA LEU A 43 -38.58 -20.35 43.70
C LEU A 43 -37.57 -19.60 42.82
N ASP A 44 -38.01 -18.60 42.04
CA ASP A 44 -37.11 -17.78 41.24
C ASP A 44 -36.16 -16.94 42.08
N LEU A 45 -36.64 -16.41 43.20
CA LEU A 45 -35.79 -15.74 44.18
C LEU A 45 -34.70 -16.68 44.70
N ILE A 46 -35.07 -17.91 45.09
CA ILE A 46 -34.12 -18.94 45.55
C ILE A 46 -33.09 -19.26 44.46
N GLN A 47 -33.53 -19.43 43.21
CA GLN A 47 -32.64 -19.73 42.08
C GLN A 47 -31.65 -18.60 41.79
N SER A 48 -32.11 -17.35 41.89
CA SER A 48 -31.28 -16.15 41.74
C SER A 48 -30.23 -16.05 42.85
N LEU A 49 -30.65 -16.20 44.11
CA LEU A 49 -29.74 -16.17 45.26
C LEU A 49 -28.70 -17.29 45.19
N ALA A 50 -29.10 -18.50 44.82
CA ALA A 50 -28.19 -19.62 44.64
C ALA A 50 -27.17 -19.33 43.52
N GLY A 51 -27.61 -18.73 42.41
CA GLY A 51 -26.74 -18.32 41.30
C GLY A 51 -25.70 -17.27 41.72
N HIS A 52 -26.10 -16.24 42.48
CA HIS A 52 -25.18 -15.24 43.00
C HIS A 52 -24.14 -15.86 43.93
N LEU A 53 -24.55 -16.71 44.88
CA LEU A 53 -23.63 -17.34 45.83
C LEU A 53 -22.61 -18.28 45.16
N GLN A 54 -22.96 -18.93 44.06
CA GLN A 54 -22.01 -19.78 43.31
C GLN A 54 -20.86 -18.99 42.68
N GLN A 55 -21.10 -17.73 42.33
CA GLN A 55 -20.15 -16.91 41.59
C GLN A 55 -19.32 -15.98 42.48
N LEU A 56 -19.66 -15.88 43.75
CA LEU A 56 -19.03 -14.98 44.71
C LEU A 56 -17.96 -15.74 45.52
N PRO A 57 -16.91 -15.04 46.01
CA PRO A 57 -15.85 -15.63 46.82
C PRO A 57 -16.33 -15.97 48.25
N ILE A 58 -17.22 -16.97 48.36
CA ILE A 58 -17.87 -17.36 49.62
C ILE A 58 -16.89 -17.86 50.70
N GLU A 59 -15.64 -18.19 50.33
CA GLU A 59 -14.54 -18.49 51.26
C GLU A 59 -14.25 -17.36 52.26
N LEU A 60 -14.59 -16.11 51.90
CA LEU A 60 -14.37 -14.95 52.75
C LEU A 60 -15.40 -14.82 53.88
N ILE A 61 -16.49 -15.60 53.85
CA ILE A 61 -17.54 -15.56 54.87
C ILE A 61 -17.01 -16.21 56.18
N PRO A 62 -17.28 -15.62 57.37
CA PRO A 62 -16.93 -16.22 58.66
C PRO A 62 -17.63 -17.56 58.93
N GLU A 63 -16.98 -18.48 59.63
CA GLU A 63 -17.53 -19.83 59.91
C GLU A 63 -18.92 -19.84 60.58
N PRO A 64 -19.23 -18.98 61.57
CA PRO A 64 -20.56 -18.98 62.19
C PRO A 64 -21.66 -18.61 61.20
N VAL A 65 -21.39 -17.66 60.32
CA VAL A 65 -22.30 -17.20 59.26
C VAL A 65 -22.42 -18.26 58.17
N MET A 66 -21.32 -18.94 57.84
CA MET A 66 -21.33 -20.03 56.88
C MET A 66 -22.21 -21.20 57.36
N ASN A 67 -22.14 -21.54 58.65
CA ASN A 67 -23.04 -22.53 59.25
C ASN A 67 -24.51 -22.11 59.14
N GLU A 68 -24.81 -20.83 59.40
CA GLU A 68 -26.16 -20.33 59.24
C GLU A 68 -26.64 -20.44 57.77
N ILE A 69 -25.79 -20.07 56.80
CA ILE A 69 -26.09 -20.22 55.38
C ILE A 69 -26.34 -21.69 55.01
N ILE A 70 -25.52 -22.62 55.50
CA ILE A 70 -25.72 -24.07 55.30
C ILE A 70 -27.09 -24.51 55.82
N ASP A 71 -27.48 -24.05 57.01
CA ASP A 71 -28.76 -24.41 57.61
C ASP A 71 -29.95 -23.81 56.86
N ARG A 72 -29.81 -22.59 56.31
CA ARG A 72 -30.85 -21.99 55.45
C ARG A 72 -30.95 -22.71 54.10
N LEU A 73 -29.82 -23.00 53.45
CA LEU A 73 -29.78 -23.74 52.19
C LEU A 73 -30.33 -25.16 52.34
N THR A 74 -30.05 -25.82 53.46
CA THR A 74 -30.62 -27.16 53.76
C THR A 74 -32.14 -27.09 53.85
N ARG A 75 -32.68 -26.10 54.57
CA ARG A 75 -34.14 -25.87 54.67
C ARG A 75 -34.78 -25.54 53.32
N VAL A 76 -34.11 -24.75 52.48
CA VAL A 76 -34.56 -24.44 51.13
C VAL A 76 -34.63 -25.71 50.28
N ARG A 77 -33.57 -26.53 50.27
CA ARG A 77 -33.54 -27.80 49.54
C ARG A 77 -34.66 -28.72 50.00
N ASP A 78 -34.85 -28.86 51.31
CA ASP A 78 -35.86 -29.77 51.87
C ASP A 78 -37.30 -29.29 51.57
N ALA A 79 -37.52 -27.97 51.54
CA ALA A 79 -38.78 -27.38 51.11
C ALA A 79 -39.06 -27.64 49.62
N MET A 80 -38.06 -27.46 48.74
CA MET A 80 -38.18 -27.78 47.31
C MET A 80 -38.41 -29.27 47.06
N ASN A 81 -37.72 -30.14 47.82
CA ASN A 81 -37.93 -31.59 47.76
C ASN A 81 -39.34 -32.00 48.19
N SER A 82 -39.97 -31.26 49.12
CA SER A 82 -41.35 -31.51 49.53
C SER A 82 -42.33 -31.30 48.37
N ILE A 83 -42.09 -30.27 47.53
CA ILE A 83 -42.85 -30.06 46.30
C ILE A 83 -42.55 -31.15 45.27
N ALA A 84 -41.27 -31.46 45.04
CA ALA A 84 -40.86 -32.47 44.07
C ALA A 84 -41.42 -33.87 44.39
N ALA A 85 -41.57 -34.20 45.67
CA ALA A 85 -42.09 -35.48 46.14
C ALA A 85 -43.62 -35.53 46.29
N PHE A 86 -44.33 -34.46 45.94
CA PHE A 86 -45.79 -34.40 46.06
C PHE A 86 -46.47 -35.43 45.14
N ASP A 87 -47.39 -36.20 45.72
CA ASP A 87 -48.05 -37.34 45.06
C ASP A 87 -49.55 -37.34 45.40
N LEU A 88 -50.38 -37.13 44.38
CA LEU A 88 -51.84 -37.09 44.51
C LEU A 88 -52.43 -38.38 45.10
N ALA A 89 -51.83 -39.53 44.80
CA ALA A 89 -52.37 -40.83 45.23
C ALA A 89 -52.20 -41.08 46.74
N LYS A 90 -51.30 -40.35 47.39
CA LYS A 90 -50.96 -40.51 48.81
C LYS A 90 -51.54 -39.43 49.72
N SER A 91 -52.13 -38.38 49.13
CA SER A 91 -52.58 -37.21 49.87
C SER A 91 -54.07 -37.31 50.23
N ALA A 92 -54.39 -37.16 51.52
CA ALA A 92 -55.76 -37.06 52.01
C ALA A 92 -56.37 -35.65 51.85
N ASN A 93 -55.53 -34.61 51.76
CA ASN A 93 -55.95 -33.22 51.52
C ASN A 93 -54.99 -32.48 50.57
N PRO A 94 -55.08 -32.75 49.25
CA PRO A 94 -54.11 -32.25 48.27
C PRO A 94 -53.98 -30.72 48.21
N ASN A 95 -55.10 -29.99 48.36
CA ASN A 95 -55.09 -28.52 48.33
C ASN A 95 -54.44 -27.92 49.58
N GLY A 96 -54.66 -28.54 50.76
CA GLY A 96 -54.04 -28.11 52.01
C GLY A 96 -52.54 -28.37 52.02
N GLU A 97 -52.11 -29.54 51.54
CA GLU A 97 -50.68 -29.88 51.41
C GLU A 97 -49.96 -28.96 50.42
N ARG A 98 -50.60 -28.68 49.27
CA ARG A 98 -50.07 -27.74 48.28
C ARG A 98 -49.85 -26.35 48.90
N ALA A 99 -50.84 -25.79 49.59
CA ALA A 99 -50.70 -24.50 50.24
C ALA A 99 -49.59 -24.49 51.30
N ALA A 100 -49.46 -25.57 52.10
CA ALA A 100 -48.42 -25.68 53.12
C ALA A 100 -47.01 -25.77 52.53
N PHE A 101 -46.83 -26.45 51.39
CA PHE A 101 -45.53 -26.54 50.72
C PHE A 101 -45.15 -25.22 50.04
N SER A 102 -46.09 -24.55 49.38
CA SER A 102 -45.87 -23.22 48.79
C SER A 102 -45.44 -22.21 49.86
N GLU A 103 -46.08 -22.23 51.04
CA GLU A 103 -45.69 -21.35 52.14
C GLU A 103 -44.30 -21.70 52.70
N ARG A 104 -44.00 -22.99 52.85
CA ARG A 104 -42.68 -23.45 53.32
C ARG A 104 -41.54 -22.99 52.41
N VAL A 105 -41.74 -23.03 51.10
CA VAL A 105 -40.75 -22.53 50.12
C VAL A 105 -40.58 -21.02 50.25
N ARG A 106 -41.68 -20.28 50.43
CA ARG A 106 -41.63 -18.82 50.64
C ARG A 106 -40.86 -18.46 51.91
N GLU A 107 -41.16 -19.11 53.03
CA GLU A 107 -40.48 -18.87 54.30
C GLU A 107 -38.99 -19.21 54.21
N ALA A 108 -38.65 -20.36 53.61
CA ALA A 108 -37.26 -20.79 53.45
C ALA A 108 -36.46 -19.84 52.54
N GLY A 109 -37.05 -19.41 51.43
CA GLY A 109 -36.43 -18.45 50.50
C GLY A 109 -36.21 -17.08 51.14
N THR A 110 -37.20 -16.59 51.90
CA THR A 110 -37.10 -15.31 52.64
C THR A 110 -36.02 -15.38 53.71
N ALA A 111 -35.96 -16.48 54.46
CA ALA A 111 -34.94 -16.67 55.49
C ALA A 111 -33.52 -16.76 54.88
N LEU A 112 -33.36 -17.37 53.71
CA LEU A 112 -32.09 -17.37 52.98
C LEU A 112 -31.70 -15.94 52.58
N LEU A 113 -32.63 -15.17 51.98
CA LEU A 113 -32.41 -13.79 51.57
C LEU A 113 -31.88 -12.92 52.72
N VAL A 114 -32.50 -13.03 53.90
CA VAL A 114 -32.13 -12.22 55.07
C VAL A 114 -30.69 -12.46 55.53
N VAL A 115 -30.21 -13.71 55.44
CA VAL A 115 -28.85 -14.06 55.84
C VAL A 115 -27.83 -13.61 54.80
N VAL A 116 -28.16 -13.69 53.50
CA VAL A 116 -27.19 -13.46 52.41
C VAL A 116 -27.13 -12.01 51.93
N GLN A 117 -28.18 -11.21 52.14
CA GLN A 117 -28.29 -9.83 51.63
C GLN A 117 -27.12 -8.91 52.07
N GLY A 118 -26.59 -9.09 53.27
CA GLY A 118 -25.47 -8.29 53.77
C GLY A 118 -24.11 -8.70 53.18
N TRP A 119 -24.01 -9.95 52.71
CA TRP A 119 -22.75 -10.52 52.21
C TRP A 119 -22.59 -10.34 50.71
N ILE A 120 -23.68 -10.33 49.94
CA ILE A 120 -23.61 -10.17 48.48
C ILE A 120 -22.83 -8.90 48.06
N PRO A 121 -23.09 -7.70 48.62
CA PRO A 121 -22.32 -6.50 48.26
C PRO A 121 -20.85 -6.58 48.66
N PHE A 122 -20.56 -7.08 49.87
CA PHE A 122 -19.18 -7.24 50.36
C PHE A 122 -18.38 -8.20 49.49
N LEU A 123 -18.96 -9.36 49.17
CA LEU A 123 -18.31 -10.37 48.33
C LEU A 123 -18.18 -9.91 46.87
N ALA A 124 -19.15 -9.14 46.36
CA ALA A 124 -19.07 -8.54 45.03
C ALA A 124 -17.96 -7.49 44.95
N TYR A 125 -17.80 -6.67 46.00
CA TYR A 125 -16.70 -5.71 46.11
C TYR A 125 -15.34 -6.42 46.14
N GLN A 126 -15.20 -7.50 46.92
CA GLN A 126 -13.98 -8.31 46.99
C GLN A 126 -13.69 -9.06 45.68
N LYS A 127 -14.72 -9.59 45.01
CA LYS A 127 -14.60 -10.16 43.66
C LYS A 127 -14.10 -9.13 42.64
N GLY A 128 -14.42 -7.87 42.86
CA GLY A 128 -14.09 -6.75 41.99
C GLY A 128 -12.72 -6.12 42.20
N ASP A 129 -11.84 -6.67 43.06
CA ASP A 129 -10.52 -6.14 43.49
C ASP A 129 -9.87 -5.16 42.49
N ILE A 130 -10.29 -3.90 42.60
CA ILE A 130 -10.12 -2.84 41.61
C ILE A 130 -8.63 -2.49 41.48
N GLN A 131 -7.88 -2.65 42.57
CA GLN A 131 -6.49 -2.24 42.66
C GLN A 131 -5.57 -3.11 41.80
N LYS A 132 -5.85 -4.42 41.72
CA LYS A 132 -5.08 -5.34 40.87
C LYS A 132 -5.32 -5.05 39.38
N ASN A 133 -6.58 -4.83 38.99
CA ASN A 133 -6.92 -4.48 37.61
C ASN A 133 -6.36 -3.11 37.19
N ILE A 134 -6.30 -2.11 38.08
CA ILE A 134 -5.67 -0.81 37.80
C ILE A 134 -4.17 -0.97 37.57
N ASN A 135 -3.49 -1.81 38.36
CA ASN A 135 -2.06 -2.06 38.19
C ASN A 135 -1.77 -2.78 36.86
N ASP A 136 -2.54 -3.83 36.55
CA ASP A 136 -2.40 -4.60 35.31
C ASP A 136 -2.71 -3.73 34.07
N LEU A 137 -3.74 -2.88 34.15
CA LEU A 137 -4.09 -1.95 33.08
C LEU A 137 -3.05 -0.85 32.89
N SER A 138 -2.52 -0.29 33.98
CA SER A 138 -1.47 0.73 33.93
C SER A 138 -0.21 0.18 33.25
N GLN A 139 0.18 -1.05 33.60
CA GLN A 139 1.34 -1.71 33.00
C GLN A 139 1.10 -2.08 31.53
N ALA A 140 -0.12 -2.49 31.17
CA ALA A 140 -0.48 -2.74 29.77
C ALA A 140 -0.43 -1.46 28.92
N VAL A 141 -0.90 -0.32 29.45
CA VAL A 141 -0.83 0.99 28.78
C VAL A 141 0.60 1.47 28.62
N GLU A 142 1.45 1.27 29.62
CA GLU A 142 2.86 1.65 29.58
C GLU A 142 3.64 0.82 28.54
N ASN A 143 3.41 -0.50 28.50
CA ASN A 143 3.95 -1.38 27.48
C ASN A 143 3.44 -1.02 26.07
N ALA A 144 2.16 -0.71 25.94
CA ALA A 144 1.58 -0.29 24.67
C ALA A 144 2.19 1.03 24.16
N ARG A 145 2.44 2.00 25.06
CA ARG A 145 3.13 3.25 24.71
C ARG A 145 4.56 2.98 24.24
N ALA A 146 5.31 2.12 24.95
CA ALA A 146 6.67 1.78 24.54
C ALA A 146 6.72 1.09 23.17
N ILE A 147 5.77 0.20 22.88
CA ILE A 147 5.64 -0.44 21.55
C ILE A 147 5.28 0.60 20.49
N LEU A 148 4.35 1.52 20.79
CA LEU A 148 3.90 2.54 19.86
C LEU A 148 5.03 3.53 19.53
N ASP A 149 5.79 3.96 20.53
CA ASP A 149 6.94 4.86 20.32
C ASP A 149 8.04 4.18 19.52
N LYS A 150 8.35 2.92 19.81
CA LYS A 150 9.31 2.14 19.02
C LYS A 150 8.84 1.96 17.57
N ALA A 151 7.57 1.61 17.37
CA ALA A 151 6.99 1.49 16.04
C ALA A 151 6.99 2.83 15.29
N ARG A 152 6.76 3.95 15.99
CA ARG A 152 6.84 5.30 15.39
C ARG A 152 8.27 5.63 14.94
N VAL A 153 9.27 5.37 15.78
CA VAL A 153 10.69 5.57 15.44
C VAL A 153 11.09 4.69 14.26
N ASP A 154 10.72 3.40 14.28
CA ASP A 154 11.01 2.46 13.19
C ASP A 154 10.30 2.87 11.89
N THR A 155 9.05 3.36 11.98
CA THR A 155 8.29 3.84 10.81
C THR A 155 8.93 5.08 10.20
N VAL A 156 9.36 6.04 11.02
CA VAL A 156 10.06 7.24 10.53
C VAL A 156 11.40 6.87 9.91
N ALA A 157 12.17 5.99 10.55
CA ALA A 157 13.45 5.51 10.02
C ALA A 157 13.27 4.78 8.68
N LYS A 158 12.29 3.87 8.59
CA LYS A 158 11.98 3.13 7.35
C LYS A 158 11.42 4.02 6.26
N ALA A 159 10.62 5.04 6.59
CA ALA A 159 10.19 6.04 5.62
C ALA A 159 11.39 6.81 5.03
N GLY A 160 12.36 7.19 5.87
CA GLY A 160 13.61 7.82 5.40
C GLY A 160 14.47 6.90 4.52
N GLU A 161 14.62 5.63 4.91
CA GLU A 161 15.33 4.64 4.08
C GLU A 161 14.65 4.45 2.72
N VAL A 162 13.31 4.37 2.67
CA VAL A 162 12.55 4.24 1.43
C VAL A 162 12.74 5.46 0.54
N ASP A 163 12.70 6.67 1.08
CA ASP A 163 12.92 7.90 0.32
C ASP A 163 14.33 7.93 -0.29
N THR A 164 15.33 7.50 0.49
CA THR A 164 16.72 7.38 0.04
C THR A 164 16.87 6.35 -1.09
N ILE A 165 16.20 5.18 -0.97
CA ILE A 165 16.22 4.12 -1.99
C ILE A 165 15.52 4.60 -3.27
N VAL A 166 14.37 5.27 -3.16
CA VAL A 166 13.64 5.82 -4.31
C VAL A 166 14.47 6.88 -5.01
N GLN A 167 15.13 7.76 -4.26
CA GLN A 167 16.04 8.76 -4.82
C GLN A 167 17.22 8.10 -5.55
N ALA A 168 17.89 7.14 -4.92
CA ALA A 168 19.01 6.42 -5.54
C ALA A 168 18.58 5.64 -6.80
N ALA A 169 17.40 5.03 -6.80
CA ALA A 169 16.86 4.33 -7.95
C ALA A 169 16.53 5.28 -9.12
N ARG A 170 15.96 6.46 -8.82
CA ARG A 170 15.70 7.52 -9.83
C ARG A 170 17.01 8.06 -10.41
N GLU A 171 18.00 8.35 -9.57
CA GLU A 171 19.31 8.84 -9.99
C GLU A 171 20.05 7.79 -10.82
N ALA A 172 20.04 6.51 -10.42
CA ALA A 172 20.61 5.42 -11.20
C ALA A 172 19.90 5.24 -12.55
N SER A 173 18.57 5.29 -12.58
CA SER A 173 17.79 5.18 -13.83
C SER A 173 18.08 6.33 -14.79
N ALA A 174 18.18 7.56 -14.26
CA ALA A 174 18.56 8.74 -15.04
C ALA A 174 20.01 8.64 -15.55
N ALA A 175 20.95 8.21 -14.71
CA ALA A 175 22.36 8.08 -15.07
C ALA A 175 22.60 6.99 -16.13
N VAL A 176 21.92 5.84 -16.02
CA VAL A 176 22.03 4.73 -16.98
C VAL A 176 21.42 5.12 -18.32
N GLY A 177 20.23 5.74 -18.34
CA GLY A 177 19.58 6.18 -19.57
C GLY A 177 20.36 7.27 -20.30
N VAL A 178 20.79 8.31 -19.58
CA VAL A 178 21.59 9.42 -20.14
C VAL A 178 22.95 8.92 -20.63
N GLY A 179 23.58 8.00 -19.89
CA GLY A 179 24.86 7.38 -20.29
C GLY A 179 24.75 6.60 -21.61
N HIS A 180 23.70 5.78 -21.76
CA HIS A 180 23.46 5.04 -23.00
C HIS A 180 23.22 5.96 -24.20
N PHE A 181 22.30 6.92 -24.10
CA PHE A 181 22.03 7.84 -25.22
C PHE A 181 23.24 8.71 -25.55
N THR A 182 24.01 9.13 -24.55
CA THR A 182 25.27 9.85 -24.77
C THR A 182 26.26 9.01 -25.57
N SER A 183 26.41 7.73 -25.21
CA SER A 183 27.28 6.80 -25.92
C SER A 183 26.81 6.57 -27.35
N ASP A 184 25.52 6.34 -27.56
CA ASP A 184 24.93 6.10 -28.88
C ASP A 184 25.11 7.30 -29.81
N PHE A 185 24.77 8.51 -29.34
CA PHE A 185 24.95 9.73 -30.13
C PHE A 185 26.43 10.04 -30.40
N SER A 186 27.32 9.82 -29.43
CA SER A 186 28.76 10.02 -29.62
C SER A 186 29.36 9.01 -30.60
N GLY A 187 28.93 7.75 -30.52
CA GLY A 187 29.36 6.69 -31.43
C GLY A 187 28.89 6.96 -32.86
N GLU A 188 27.62 7.33 -33.02
CA GLU A 188 27.05 7.69 -34.32
C GLU A 188 27.69 8.94 -34.90
N ALA A 189 27.97 9.97 -34.08
CA ALA A 189 28.70 11.17 -34.52
C ALA A 189 30.10 10.81 -35.07
N THR A 190 30.83 9.94 -34.37
CA THR A 190 32.17 9.48 -34.79
C THR A 190 32.11 8.69 -36.09
N ARG A 191 31.09 7.82 -36.24
CA ARG A 191 30.86 7.05 -37.47
C ARG A 191 30.56 7.97 -38.65
N LEU A 192 29.69 8.95 -38.45
CA LEU A 192 29.33 9.94 -39.47
C LEU A 192 30.51 10.84 -39.84
N ASP A 193 31.37 11.19 -38.89
CA ASP A 193 32.61 11.92 -39.15
C ASP A 193 33.58 11.12 -40.03
N GLY A 194 33.76 9.82 -39.75
CA GLY A 194 34.58 8.95 -40.60
C GLY A 194 34.00 8.78 -42.01
N LEU A 195 32.67 8.74 -42.15
CA LEU A 195 32.01 8.75 -43.45
C LEU A 195 32.20 10.09 -44.17
N ALA A 196 32.08 11.22 -43.46
CA ALA A 196 32.31 12.55 -44.02
C ALA A 196 33.75 12.66 -44.57
N ASP A 197 34.76 12.21 -43.82
CA ASP A 197 36.15 12.19 -44.30
C ASP A 197 36.33 11.34 -45.55
N THR A 198 35.62 10.21 -45.63
CA THR A 198 35.62 9.35 -46.82
C THR A 198 35.01 10.08 -48.04
N TRP A 199 33.89 10.79 -47.85
CA TRP A 199 33.26 11.60 -48.90
C TRP A 199 34.08 12.83 -49.29
N LEU A 200 34.85 13.40 -48.36
CA LEU A 200 35.78 14.48 -48.65
C LEU A 200 36.91 13.99 -49.55
N LYS A 201 37.50 12.82 -49.23
CA LYS A 201 38.51 12.17 -50.07
C LYS A 201 37.95 11.83 -51.45
N ALA A 202 36.72 11.32 -51.53
CA ALA A 202 36.05 11.05 -52.80
C ALA A 202 35.84 12.33 -53.63
N THR A 203 35.40 13.42 -52.99
CA THR A 203 35.27 14.74 -53.65
C THR A 203 36.61 15.22 -54.20
N ALA A 204 37.67 15.13 -53.41
CA ALA A 204 39.02 15.52 -53.84
C ALA A 204 39.52 14.67 -55.01
N TRP A 205 39.25 13.36 -54.99
CA TRP A 205 39.59 12.44 -56.07
C TRP A 205 38.86 12.78 -57.37
N PHE A 206 37.54 12.98 -57.33
CA PHE A 206 36.75 13.37 -58.51
C PHE A 206 37.12 14.76 -59.04
N ALA A 207 37.42 15.72 -58.16
CA ALA A 207 37.93 17.02 -58.57
C ALA A 207 39.28 16.90 -59.30
N GLY A 208 40.19 16.05 -58.79
CA GLY A 208 41.47 15.75 -59.43
C GLY A 208 41.31 15.09 -60.81
N ILE A 209 40.42 14.10 -60.94
CA ILE A 209 40.09 13.48 -62.23
C ILE A 209 39.52 14.50 -63.20
N THR A 210 38.59 15.35 -62.74
CA THR A 210 37.97 16.38 -63.57
C THR A 210 39.02 17.33 -64.14
N LEU A 211 39.96 17.77 -63.29
CA LEU A 211 41.08 18.62 -63.72
C LEU A 211 41.99 17.91 -64.73
N LEU A 212 42.34 16.64 -64.47
CA LEU A 212 43.18 15.85 -65.38
C LEU A 212 42.50 15.67 -66.75
N VAL A 213 41.23 15.30 -66.77
CA VAL A 213 40.45 15.13 -68.02
C VAL A 213 40.37 16.46 -68.78
N ALA A 214 40.16 17.59 -68.08
CA ALA A 214 40.17 18.90 -68.70
C ALA A 214 41.52 19.23 -69.36
N ILE A 215 42.65 18.92 -68.70
CA ILE A 215 44.00 19.10 -69.25
C ILE A 215 44.21 18.21 -70.47
N VAL A 216 43.87 16.92 -70.39
CA VAL A 216 43.97 15.98 -71.53
C VAL A 216 43.15 16.48 -72.72
N PHE A 217 41.93 16.95 -72.47
CA PHE A 217 41.07 17.51 -73.51
C PHE A 217 41.62 18.81 -74.12
N ALA A 218 42.43 19.58 -73.40
CA ALA A 218 43.07 20.78 -73.90
C ALA A 218 44.32 20.48 -74.76
N VAL A 219 45.05 19.40 -74.46
CA VAL A 219 46.31 19.05 -75.16
C VAL A 219 46.07 18.17 -76.38
N LEU A 220 44.95 17.43 -76.44
CA LEU A 220 44.61 16.58 -77.60
C LEU A 220 44.35 17.44 -78.85
N PRO A 221 45.20 17.37 -79.89
CA PRO A 221 45.05 18.18 -81.09
C PRO A 221 43.80 17.78 -81.87
N MET A 222 43.15 18.78 -82.44
CA MET A 222 42.02 18.59 -83.33
C MET A 222 42.53 18.49 -84.77
N ASP A 223 42.03 17.54 -85.55
CA ASP A 223 42.38 17.42 -86.97
C ASP A 223 41.86 18.67 -87.72
N PRO A 224 42.75 19.50 -88.32
CA PRO A 224 42.35 20.71 -89.03
C PRO A 224 41.50 20.45 -90.27
N ALA A 225 41.49 19.22 -90.80
CA ALA A 225 40.73 18.83 -92.00
C ALA A 225 39.40 18.11 -91.68
N ALA A 226 38.98 18.07 -90.41
CA ALA A 226 37.78 17.36 -90.01
C ALA A 226 36.47 18.01 -90.50
N SER A 227 35.46 17.19 -90.78
CA SER A 227 34.12 17.66 -91.15
C SER A 227 33.42 18.38 -89.98
N SER A 228 32.54 19.34 -90.30
CA SER A 228 31.78 20.09 -89.28
C SER A 228 30.97 19.19 -88.33
N SER A 229 30.48 18.04 -88.80
CA SER A 229 29.78 17.06 -87.96
C SER A 229 30.73 16.41 -86.95
N TYR A 230 31.95 16.05 -87.35
CA TYR A 230 32.97 15.50 -86.44
C TYR A 230 33.33 16.50 -85.34
N VAL A 231 33.51 17.78 -85.69
CA VAL A 231 33.79 18.86 -84.73
C VAL A 231 32.73 18.94 -83.64
N VAL A 232 31.45 18.95 -84.05
CA VAL A 232 30.32 19.04 -83.10
C VAL A 232 30.25 17.83 -82.18
N HIS A 233 30.43 16.61 -82.70
CA HIS A 233 30.46 15.41 -81.86
C HIS A 233 31.65 15.39 -80.89
N PHE A 234 32.84 15.78 -81.36
CA PHE A 234 34.04 15.85 -80.54
C PHE A 234 33.92 16.85 -79.39
N VAL A 235 33.41 18.06 -79.66
CA VAL A 235 33.17 19.05 -78.59
C VAL A 235 32.04 18.62 -77.66
N SER A 236 30.93 18.11 -78.20
CA SER A 236 29.77 17.68 -77.42
C SER A 236 30.14 16.56 -76.42
N SER A 237 30.88 15.54 -76.88
CA SER A 237 31.35 14.46 -76.00
C SER A 237 32.24 14.96 -74.86
N LYS A 238 33.15 15.91 -75.12
CA LYS A 238 34.00 16.54 -74.07
C LYS A 238 33.16 17.31 -73.06
N VAL A 239 32.19 18.09 -73.53
CA VAL A 239 31.28 18.85 -72.65
C VAL A 239 30.46 17.91 -71.78
N VAL A 240 29.85 16.88 -72.36
CA VAL A 240 29.06 15.89 -71.60
C VAL A 240 29.93 15.19 -70.55
N ALA A 241 31.15 14.78 -70.90
CA ALA A 241 32.07 14.15 -69.95
C ALA A 241 32.42 15.07 -68.78
N LEU A 242 32.73 16.35 -69.04
CA LEU A 242 33.02 17.33 -67.99
C LEU A 242 31.80 17.64 -67.13
N VAL A 243 30.61 17.76 -67.72
CA VAL A 243 29.35 17.99 -66.98
C VAL A 243 29.07 16.83 -66.02
N VAL A 244 29.24 15.58 -66.47
CA VAL A 244 29.05 14.39 -65.62
C VAL A 244 30.04 14.39 -64.45
N LEU A 245 31.33 14.66 -64.72
CA LEU A 245 32.38 14.67 -63.68
C LEU A 245 32.19 15.81 -62.66
N LEU A 246 31.82 17.00 -63.13
CA LEU A 246 31.47 18.12 -62.26
C LEU A 246 30.24 17.79 -61.42
N SER A 247 29.19 17.22 -62.01
CA SER A 247 27.98 16.80 -61.29
C SER A 247 28.29 15.77 -60.21
N ALA A 248 29.14 14.78 -60.51
CA ALA A 248 29.59 13.79 -59.53
C ALA A 248 30.38 14.44 -58.37
N THR A 249 31.23 15.42 -58.67
CA THR A 249 32.00 16.18 -57.67
C THR A 249 31.07 16.99 -56.75
N PHE A 250 30.09 17.69 -57.32
CA PHE A 250 29.08 18.43 -56.55
C PHE A 250 28.23 17.51 -55.67
N TRP A 251 27.83 16.34 -56.18
CA TRP A 251 27.09 15.34 -55.42
C TRP A 251 27.88 14.86 -54.20
N CYS A 252 29.16 14.48 -54.38
CA CYS A 252 30.02 14.07 -53.28
C CYS A 252 30.17 15.18 -52.23
N GLY A 253 30.33 16.44 -52.68
CA GLY A 253 30.38 17.60 -51.79
C GLY A 253 29.10 17.83 -50.99
N ARG A 254 27.92 17.61 -51.59
CA ARG A 254 26.63 17.68 -50.87
C ARG A 254 26.53 16.59 -49.81
N ILE A 255 26.91 15.35 -50.12
CA ILE A 255 26.87 14.23 -49.17
C ILE A 255 27.86 14.46 -48.00
N TYR A 256 29.04 15.00 -48.28
CA TYR A 256 29.99 15.43 -47.23
C TYR A 256 29.35 16.44 -46.28
N LYS A 257 28.74 17.52 -46.80
CA LYS A 257 28.07 18.54 -45.97
C LYS A 257 26.93 17.94 -45.14
N ALA A 258 26.11 17.06 -45.73
CA ALA A 258 25.00 16.41 -45.04
C ALA A 258 25.47 15.49 -43.91
N THR A 259 26.48 14.65 -44.16
CA THR A 259 27.05 13.75 -43.14
C THR A 259 27.72 14.54 -42.01
N LYS A 260 28.43 15.63 -42.33
CA LYS A 260 29.04 16.50 -41.31
C LYS A 260 28.01 17.29 -40.49
N HIS A 261 26.90 17.71 -41.10
CA HIS A 261 25.76 18.26 -40.37
C HIS A 261 25.21 17.26 -39.35
N GLN A 262 24.93 16.02 -39.77
CA GLN A 262 24.41 14.99 -38.87
C GLN A 262 25.40 14.64 -37.77
N ALA A 263 26.70 14.59 -38.08
CA ALA A 263 27.74 14.39 -37.06
C ALA A 263 27.76 15.52 -36.02
N ALA A 264 27.70 16.78 -36.46
CA ALA A 264 27.66 17.94 -35.57
C ALA A 264 26.40 17.95 -34.67
N VAL A 265 25.23 17.62 -35.22
CA VAL A 265 23.98 17.51 -34.46
C VAL A 265 24.08 16.41 -33.40
N ASN A 266 24.61 15.23 -33.75
CA ASN A 266 24.77 14.15 -32.78
C ASN A 266 25.83 14.47 -31.71
N HIS A 267 26.91 15.17 -32.06
CA HIS A 267 27.86 15.68 -31.08
C HIS A 267 27.21 16.65 -30.10
N HIS A 268 26.39 17.57 -30.60
CA HIS A 268 25.64 18.51 -29.76
C HIS A 268 24.70 17.78 -28.80
N ARG A 269 23.94 16.80 -29.29
CA ARG A 269 23.05 15.97 -28.46
C ARG A 269 23.81 15.22 -27.36
N ALA A 270 24.93 14.58 -27.70
CA ALA A 270 25.77 13.88 -26.73
C ALA A 270 26.33 14.85 -25.66
N ASN A 271 26.78 16.04 -26.07
CA ASN A 271 27.31 17.04 -25.14
C ASN A 271 26.22 17.66 -24.26
N ALA A 272 25.01 17.89 -24.80
CA ALA A 272 23.85 18.35 -24.05
C ALA A 272 23.46 17.34 -22.96
N LEU A 273 23.45 16.04 -23.29
CA LEU A 273 23.19 14.95 -22.33
C LEU A 273 24.26 14.84 -21.23
N LYS A 274 25.56 14.95 -21.58
CA LYS A 274 26.65 15.00 -20.59
C LYS A 274 26.49 16.18 -19.63
N THR A 275 26.15 17.34 -20.19
CA THR A 275 25.97 18.58 -19.44
C THR A 275 24.75 18.50 -18.54
N PHE A 276 23.64 17.92 -19.02
CA PHE A 276 22.46 17.62 -18.23
C PHE A 276 22.79 16.72 -17.04
N GLN A 277 23.53 15.64 -17.26
CA GLN A 277 23.95 14.75 -16.17
C GLN A 277 24.76 15.49 -15.12
N ALA A 278 25.71 16.34 -15.54
CA ALA A 278 26.49 17.16 -14.62
C ALA A 278 25.61 18.14 -13.81
N PHE A 279 24.64 18.80 -14.45
CA PHE A 279 23.76 19.75 -13.79
C PHE A 279 22.71 19.10 -12.88
N VAL A 280 22.12 17.97 -13.26
CA VAL A 280 21.18 17.24 -12.40
C VAL A 280 21.89 16.71 -11.15
N ASN A 281 23.12 16.23 -11.30
CA ASN A 281 23.94 15.75 -10.18
C ASN A 281 24.41 16.90 -9.26
N ALA A 282 24.63 18.10 -9.79
CA ALA A 282 25.09 19.26 -9.02
C ALA A 282 23.95 20.12 -8.45
N GLY A 283 22.75 20.07 -9.02
CA GLY A 283 21.61 20.91 -8.64
C GLY A 283 20.95 20.47 -7.34
N SER A 284 20.85 21.40 -6.38
CA SER A 284 20.29 21.17 -5.04
C SER A 284 18.78 21.37 -4.93
N SER A 285 18.13 22.02 -5.92
CA SER A 285 16.68 22.28 -5.90
C SER A 285 15.94 21.60 -7.06
N GLU A 286 14.73 21.11 -6.78
CA GLU A 286 13.85 20.45 -7.76
C GLU A 286 13.51 21.39 -8.92
N ALA A 287 13.24 22.67 -8.63
CA ALA A 287 12.98 23.70 -9.64
C ALA A 287 14.16 23.91 -10.61
N THR A 288 15.41 23.82 -10.12
CA THR A 288 16.61 23.89 -10.98
C THR A 288 16.72 22.65 -11.88
N ARG A 289 16.40 21.46 -11.34
CA ARG A 289 16.44 20.21 -12.11
C ARG A 289 15.39 20.21 -13.23
N ASP A 290 14.17 20.68 -12.95
CA ASP A 290 13.10 20.76 -13.95
C ASP A 290 13.40 21.77 -15.07
N ALA A 291 13.94 22.94 -14.73
CA ALA A 291 14.36 23.94 -15.71
C ALA A 291 15.48 23.40 -16.62
N VAL A 292 16.47 22.73 -16.03
CA VAL A 292 17.58 22.09 -16.75
C VAL A 292 17.07 20.95 -17.65
N LEU A 293 16.11 20.15 -17.19
CA LEU A 293 15.48 19.09 -17.98
C LEU A 293 14.75 19.66 -19.20
N LEU A 294 13.96 20.72 -19.01
CA LEU A 294 13.21 21.35 -20.09
C LEU A 294 14.15 21.93 -21.17
N GLU A 295 15.18 22.67 -20.76
CA GLU A 295 16.12 23.27 -21.70
C GLU A 295 17.01 22.23 -22.38
N THR A 296 17.40 21.17 -21.66
CA THR A 296 18.13 20.03 -22.25
C THR A 296 17.27 19.31 -23.29
N THR A 297 16.01 19.02 -22.96
CA THR A 297 15.05 18.39 -23.88
C THR A 297 14.89 19.24 -25.13
N ARG A 298 14.71 20.55 -24.95
CA ARG A 298 14.66 21.51 -26.06
C ARG A 298 15.93 21.46 -26.89
N SER A 299 17.11 21.45 -26.28
CA SER A 299 18.40 21.40 -26.98
C SER A 299 18.65 20.09 -27.74
N ILE A 300 18.15 18.95 -27.24
CA ILE A 300 18.32 17.64 -27.91
C ILE A 300 17.42 17.51 -29.14
N PHE A 301 16.17 17.99 -29.02
CA PHE A 301 15.15 17.83 -30.06
C PHE A 301 15.02 19.04 -30.99
N ALA A 302 15.60 20.20 -30.66
CA ALA A 302 15.66 21.33 -31.57
C ALA A 302 16.56 21.01 -32.77
N ILE A 303 16.04 21.27 -33.97
CA ILE A 303 16.83 21.25 -35.21
C ILE A 303 17.62 22.55 -35.24
N SER A 304 18.88 22.50 -34.79
CA SER A 304 19.77 23.66 -34.79
C SER A 304 20.60 23.72 -36.07
N PRO A 305 20.77 24.91 -36.69
CA PRO A 305 21.63 25.07 -37.84
C PRO A 305 23.10 24.81 -37.44
N SER A 306 23.74 23.82 -38.07
CA SER A 306 25.14 23.48 -37.78
C SER A 306 26.15 24.28 -38.62
N GLY A 307 25.69 25.13 -39.53
CA GLY A 307 26.53 25.86 -40.49
C GLY A 307 26.98 25.05 -41.72
N TYR A 308 26.69 23.74 -41.78
CA TYR A 308 27.00 22.90 -42.96
C TYR A 308 25.90 22.87 -44.02
N LEU A 309 24.66 23.20 -43.65
CA LEU A 309 23.50 23.28 -44.52
C LEU A 309 22.92 24.70 -44.44
N ASP A 310 22.59 25.29 -45.59
CA ASP A 310 21.88 26.57 -45.66
C ASP A 310 20.41 26.39 -45.25
N GLY A 311 19.80 27.43 -44.68
CA GLY A 311 18.44 27.38 -44.11
C GLY A 311 17.32 26.97 -45.08
N ALA A 312 17.59 26.89 -46.39
CA ALA A 312 16.67 26.39 -47.40
C ALA A 312 16.68 24.84 -47.53
N ASP A 313 17.78 24.18 -47.15
CA ASP A 313 17.91 22.70 -47.18
C ASP A 313 17.51 22.06 -45.83
N SER A 314 17.27 22.85 -44.78
CA SER A 314 16.73 22.39 -43.49
C SER A 314 15.21 22.44 -43.50
N VAL A 315 14.56 21.28 -43.61
CA VAL A 315 13.11 21.14 -43.42
C VAL A 315 12.75 21.55 -41.99
N GLY A 316 12.13 22.73 -41.86
CA GLY A 316 11.26 23.12 -40.75
C GLY A 316 11.96 23.55 -39.46
N ASP A 317 11.97 24.86 -39.22
CA ASP A 317 12.07 25.44 -37.88
C ASP A 317 11.00 24.83 -36.95
N PRO A 318 11.37 24.07 -35.89
CA PRO A 318 10.41 23.53 -34.93
C PRO A 318 9.93 24.60 -33.93
N GLY A 319 10.64 25.74 -33.83
CA GLY A 319 10.38 26.78 -32.84
C GLY A 319 9.06 27.53 -33.07
N SER A 320 8.65 27.68 -34.32
CA SER A 320 7.42 28.40 -34.68
C SER A 320 6.14 27.57 -34.60
N ARG A 321 6.20 26.23 -34.57
CA ARG A 321 5.00 25.36 -34.51
C ARG A 321 4.52 25.02 -33.10
N LEU A 322 5.40 25.08 -32.10
CA LEU A 322 5.02 24.86 -30.69
C LEU A 322 4.24 26.06 -30.10
N LEU A 323 4.39 27.26 -30.66
CA LEU A 323 3.68 28.46 -30.24
C LEU A 323 2.26 28.59 -30.80
N GLU A 324 1.88 27.78 -31.79
CA GLU A 324 0.54 27.84 -32.41
C GLU A 324 -0.51 26.96 -31.71
N VAL A 325 -0.07 25.96 -30.93
CA VAL A 325 -0.96 24.99 -30.26
C VAL A 325 -1.49 25.50 -28.90
N ILE A 326 -0.97 26.61 -28.37
CA ILE A 326 -1.39 27.19 -27.07
C ILE A 326 -1.95 28.62 -27.23
N ARG A 327 -2.68 28.90 -28.31
CA ARG A 327 -3.68 29.98 -28.26
C ARG A 327 -5.02 29.36 -27.91
N PRO A 328 -5.60 29.64 -26.72
CA PRO A 328 -6.97 29.24 -26.47
C PRO A 328 -7.84 29.97 -27.49
N SER A 329 -8.68 29.22 -28.19
CA SER A 329 -9.76 29.75 -29.00
C SER A 329 -10.75 30.46 -28.07
N GLY A 330 -10.43 31.70 -27.72
CA GLY A 330 -11.28 32.61 -26.99
C GLY A 330 -11.65 33.76 -27.92
N LYS A 331 -12.79 33.64 -28.59
CA LYS A 331 -13.60 34.74 -29.12
C LYS A 331 -15.07 34.30 -29.03
N THR A 332 -15.80 34.90 -28.08
CA THR A 332 -16.93 35.84 -28.30
C THR A 332 -18.19 35.17 -28.79
#